data_AF-A0A520XI79-F1
#
_entry.id   AF-A0A520XI79-F1
#
_cell.length_a   1.000
_cell.length_b   1.000
_cell.length_c   1.000
_cell.angle_alpha   90.00
_cell.angle_beta   90.00
_cell.angle_gamma   90.00
#
_symmetry.space_group_name_H-M   'P 1'
#
loop_
_entity.id
_entity.type
_entity.pdbx_description
1 polymer ?
#
loop_
_entity_poly.entity_id
_entity_poly.type
_entity_poly.pdbx_seq_one_letter_code
_entity_poly.pdbx_strand_id
1 'polypeptide(L)'
;MPASHLDSLHRELGARFVDFGGWSMPVQYEGVLAEHGAVRETVGVFDVSHLGRVRVTGPGATDLIGRLFCNDITRIEPGRAQYTMLLNDRGGVVDDIIVWWLGEDDLIVAQCSSCHEDI
;
A
#
# COMPACT_ATOMS: atom_id res chain seq x y z
N MET A 1 -9.24 3.82 -17.38
CA MET A 1 -8.49 3.30 -16.23
C MET A 1 -7.62 4.42 -15.70
N PRO A 2 -7.68 4.76 -14.40
CA PRO A 2 -6.70 5.66 -13.79
C PRO A 2 -5.27 5.16 -14.06
N ALA A 3 -4.35 6.10 -14.21
CA ALA A 3 -2.94 5.84 -14.43
C ALA A 3 -2.13 6.54 -13.33
N SER A 4 -0.96 6.00 -13.03
CA SER A 4 -0.06 6.59 -12.03
C SER A 4 0.40 7.99 -12.43
N HIS A 5 0.79 8.80 -11.44
CA HIS A 5 1.49 10.08 -11.65
C HIS A 5 2.78 9.94 -12.47
N LEU A 6 3.34 8.73 -12.60
CA LEU A 6 4.54 8.43 -13.39
C LEU A 6 4.22 7.83 -14.78
N ASP A 7 2.97 7.81 -15.23
CA ASP A 7 2.55 7.18 -16.50
C ASP A 7 3.38 7.62 -17.72
N SER A 8 3.66 8.92 -17.86
CA SER A 8 4.48 9.44 -18.96
C SER A 8 5.89 8.83 -18.97
N LEU A 9 6.52 8.71 -17.80
CA LEU A 9 7.85 8.11 -17.65
C LEU A 9 7.82 6.62 -18.00
N HIS A 10 6.79 5.90 -17.55
CA HIS A 10 6.62 4.48 -17.87
C HIS A 10 6.51 4.25 -19.38
N ARG A 11 5.79 5.12 -20.09
CA ARG A 11 5.68 5.05 -21.56
C ARG A 11 7.00 5.34 -22.25
N GLU A 12 7.74 6.35 -21.78
CA GLU A 12 9.07 6.70 -22.31
C GLU A 12 10.07 5.54 -22.14
N LEU A 13 10.01 4.85 -21.00
CA LEU A 13 10.82 3.67 -20.70
C LEU A 13 10.35 2.40 -21.42
N GLY A 14 9.32 2.48 -22.26
CA GLY A 14 8.85 1.35 -23.06
C GLY A 14 8.10 0.27 -22.27
N ALA A 15 7.50 0.64 -21.14
CA ALA A 15 6.77 -0.32 -20.31
C ALA A 15 5.62 -0.99 -21.06
N ARG A 16 5.40 -2.28 -20.77
CA ARG A 16 4.18 -2.98 -21.15
C ARG A 16 3.14 -2.79 -20.05
N PHE A 17 1.93 -2.36 -20.42
CA PHE A 17 0.86 -2.09 -19.48
C PHE A 17 -0.16 -3.23 -19.38
N VAL A 18 -0.79 -3.35 -18.22
CA VAL A 18 -1.92 -4.24 -17.93
C VAL A 18 -2.98 -3.51 -17.10
N ASP A 19 -4.19 -4.05 -17.09
CA ASP A 19 -5.22 -3.70 -16.11
C ASP A 19 -4.90 -4.42 -14.79
N PHE A 20 -4.61 -3.65 -13.75
CA PHE A 20 -4.33 -4.12 -12.41
C PHE A 20 -5.25 -3.41 -11.42
N GLY A 21 -6.29 -4.11 -10.96
CA GLY A 21 -7.27 -3.54 -10.01
C GLY A 21 -7.95 -2.28 -10.54
N GLY A 22 -8.20 -2.20 -11.85
CA GLY A 22 -8.79 -1.03 -12.51
C GLY A 22 -7.78 0.06 -12.89
N TRP A 23 -6.51 -0.06 -12.50
CA TRP A 23 -5.43 0.84 -12.90
C TRP A 23 -4.69 0.34 -14.15
N SER A 24 -4.25 1.28 -14.99
CA SER A 24 -3.30 1.00 -16.06
C SER A 24 -1.88 1.05 -15.50
N MET A 25 -1.28 -0.11 -15.21
CA MET A 25 0.02 -0.21 -14.55
C MET A 25 1.07 -0.93 -15.42
N PRO A 26 2.35 -0.54 -15.33
CA PRO A 26 3.45 -1.25 -15.99
C PRO A 26 3.65 -2.64 -15.37
N VAL A 27 3.61 -3.69 -16.19
CA VAL A 27 3.86 -5.09 -15.77
C VAL A 27 5.31 -5.52 -15.96
N GLN A 28 6.01 -4.92 -16.92
CA GLN A 28 7.44 -5.14 -17.20
C GLN A 28 7.96 -4.07 -18.18
N TYR A 29 9.28 -3.93 -18.25
CA TYR A 29 10.06 -3.07 -19.14
C TYR A 29 11.01 -3.91 -20.00
N GLU A 30 12.02 -4.53 -19.39
CA GLU A 30 13.05 -5.35 -20.07
C GLU A 30 12.74 -6.85 -20.00
N GLY A 31 11.83 -7.24 -19.11
CA GLY A 31 11.35 -8.61 -18.96
C GLY A 31 11.35 -9.06 -17.49
N VAL A 32 10.31 -9.80 -17.11
CA VAL A 32 10.08 -10.20 -15.70
C VAL A 32 11.30 -10.86 -15.04
N LEU A 33 12.04 -11.71 -15.76
CA LEU A 33 13.22 -12.38 -15.19
C LEU A 33 14.39 -11.42 -14.96
N ALA A 34 14.63 -10.49 -15.88
CA ALA A 34 15.69 -9.50 -15.76
C ALA A 34 15.40 -8.52 -14.61
N GLU A 35 14.16 -8.04 -14.51
CA GLU A 35 13.72 -7.16 -13.43
C GLU A 35 13.74 -7.85 -12.06
N HIS A 36 13.34 -9.13 -12.00
CA HIS A 36 13.50 -9.93 -10.78
C HIS A 36 14.97 -10.06 -10.38
N GLY A 37 15.85 -10.35 -11.35
CA GLY A 37 17.30 -10.40 -11.14
C GLY A 37 17.83 -9.08 -10.57
N ALA A 38 17.44 -7.95 -11.15
CA ALA A 38 17.84 -6.62 -10.68
C ALA A 38 17.45 -6.38 -9.21
N VAL A 39 16.23 -6.74 -8.80
CA VAL A 39 15.77 -6.62 -7.40
C VAL A 39 16.58 -7.48 -6.44
N ARG A 40 17.00 -8.67 -6.88
CA ARG A 40 17.73 -9.63 -6.03
C ARG A 40 19.22 -9.35 -5.94
N GLU A 41 19.81 -8.84 -7.01
CA GLU A 41 21.25 -8.75 -7.17
C GLU A 41 21.75 -7.31 -7.11
N THR A 42 20.90 -6.32 -7.40
CA THR A 42 21.26 -4.90 -7.41
C THR A 42 20.17 -4.03 -6.78
N VAL A 43 19.40 -3.29 -7.58
CA VAL A 43 18.33 -2.37 -7.14
C VAL A 43 17.15 -2.49 -8.09
N GLY A 44 15.94 -2.61 -7.54
CA GLY A 44 14.69 -2.45 -8.26
C GLY A 44 13.92 -1.23 -7.76
N VAL A 45 13.29 -0.49 -8.68
CA VAL A 45 12.40 0.63 -8.36
C VAL A 45 11.01 0.26 -8.83
N PHE A 46 10.03 0.38 -7.93
CA PHE A 46 8.64 0.06 -8.21
C PHE A 46 7.77 1.30 -8.06
N ASP A 47 6.89 1.52 -9.03
CA ASP A 47 5.82 2.47 -8.87
C ASP A 47 4.60 1.79 -8.23
N VAL A 48 4.41 2.06 -6.95
CA VAL A 48 3.27 1.59 -6.16
C VAL A 48 2.29 2.74 -5.83
N SER A 49 2.28 3.81 -6.64
CA SER A 49 1.45 4.99 -6.40
C SER A 49 -0.06 4.73 -6.50
N HIS A 50 -0.45 3.57 -7.05
CA HIS A 50 -1.84 3.10 -7.06
C HIS A 50 -2.33 2.64 -5.68
N LEU A 51 -1.43 2.42 -4.72
CA LEU A 51 -1.80 2.04 -3.36
C LEU A 51 -2.43 3.22 -2.60
N GLY A 52 -3.60 2.97 -2.04
CA GLY A 52 -4.35 3.93 -1.25
C GLY A 52 -3.68 4.22 0.08
N ARG A 53 -3.77 5.48 0.54
CA ARG A 53 -3.30 5.89 1.86
C ARG A 53 -4.29 6.84 2.50
N VAL A 54 -4.61 6.60 3.76
CA VAL A 54 -5.46 7.46 4.60
C VAL A 54 -4.65 7.92 5.79
N ARG A 55 -4.70 9.21 6.10
CA ARG A 55 -4.09 9.76 7.31
C ARG A 55 -5.16 9.93 8.38
N VAL A 56 -4.90 9.40 9.57
CA VAL A 56 -5.78 9.45 10.73
C VAL A 56 -5.10 10.32 11.77
N THR A 57 -5.74 11.42 12.14
CA THR A 57 -5.16 12.42 13.06
C THR A 57 -6.13 12.86 14.14
N GLY A 58 -5.59 13.20 15.31
CA GLY A 58 -6.31 13.81 16.42
C GLY A 58 -6.58 12.83 17.57
N PRO A 59 -7.08 13.35 18.72
CA PRO A 59 -7.21 12.57 19.95
C PRO A 59 -7.95 11.26 19.75
N GLY A 60 -7.32 10.15 20.15
CA GLY A 60 -7.90 8.82 20.05
C GLY A 60 -7.69 8.14 18.70
N ALA A 61 -6.84 8.68 17.82
CA ALA A 61 -6.48 8.03 16.56
C ALA A 61 -5.94 6.61 16.80
N THR A 62 -5.08 6.42 17.79
CA THR A 62 -4.53 5.10 18.15
C THR A 62 -5.61 4.13 18.63
N ASP A 63 -6.58 4.61 19.40
CA ASP A 63 -7.71 3.80 19.88
C ASP A 63 -8.63 3.38 18.72
N LEU A 64 -8.88 4.27 17.76
CA LEU A 64 -9.63 3.94 16.56
C LEU A 64 -8.93 2.83 15.77
N ILE A 65 -7.62 2.99 15.53
CA ILE A 65 -6.80 2.01 14.80
C ILE A 65 -6.81 0.65 15.52
N GLY A 66 -6.67 0.63 16.84
CA GLY A 66 -6.73 -0.59 17.65
C GLY A 66 -8.09 -1.29 17.64
N ARG A 67 -9.17 -0.58 17.27
CA ARG A 67 -10.51 -1.18 17.10
C ARG A 67 -10.80 -1.65 15.68
N LEU A 68 -10.15 -1.05 14.67
CA LEU A 68 -10.37 -1.35 13.26
C LEU A 68 -9.60 -2.57 12.77
N PHE A 69 -8.41 -2.81 13.32
CA PHE A 69 -7.51 -3.84 12.82
C PHE A 69 -7.17 -4.91 13.86
N CYS A 70 -6.76 -6.09 13.38
CA CYS A 70 -6.58 -7.26 14.23
C CYS A 70 -5.34 -7.22 15.13
N ASN A 71 -4.34 -6.38 14.81
CA ASN A 71 -3.10 -6.31 15.57
C ASN A 71 -3.09 -5.11 16.51
N ASP A 72 -2.50 -5.32 17.68
CA ASP A 72 -2.29 -4.27 18.66
C ASP A 72 -1.20 -3.29 18.20
N ILE A 73 -1.63 -2.10 17.79
CA ILE A 73 -0.75 -1.02 17.33
C ILE A 73 0.18 -0.50 18.43
N THR A 74 -0.18 -0.68 19.72
CA THR A 74 0.65 -0.24 20.85
C THR A 74 1.91 -1.07 21.05
N ARG A 75 2.05 -2.18 20.30
CA ARG A 75 3.27 -3.01 20.27
C ARG A 75 4.41 -2.39 19.46
N ILE A 76 4.16 -1.28 18.75
CA ILE A 76 5.18 -0.49 18.09
C ILE A 76 5.22 0.93 18.66
N GLU A 77 6.28 1.66 18.36
CA GLU A 77 6.48 3.05 18.78
C GLU A 77 6.32 4.01 17.58
N PRO A 78 6.09 5.32 17.81
CA PRO A 78 6.18 6.32 16.75
C PRO A 78 7.47 6.20 15.92
N GLY A 79 7.36 6.40 14.61
CA GLY A 79 8.41 6.16 13.62
C GLY A 79 8.50 4.72 13.12
N ARG A 80 7.62 3.82 13.56
CA ARG A 80 7.55 2.43 13.11
C ARG A 80 6.27 2.14 12.33
N ALA A 81 6.28 1.02 11.61
CA ALA A 81 5.13 0.48 10.92
C ALA A 81 4.79 -0.91 11.41
N GLN A 82 3.51 -1.27 11.35
CA GLN A 82 3.02 -2.59 11.67
C GLN A 82 2.09 -3.09 10.57
N TYR A 83 2.31 -4.34 10.14
CA TYR A 83 1.37 -5.05 9.28
C TYR A 83 0.19 -5.57 10.09
N THR A 84 -1.02 -5.42 9.57
CA THR A 84 -2.26 -5.85 10.21
C THR A 84 -3.32 -6.16 9.16
N MET A 85 -4.51 -6.61 9.58
CA MET A 85 -5.60 -6.97 8.70
C MET A 85 -6.87 -6.24 9.11
N LEU A 86 -7.64 -5.81 8.11
CA LEU A 86 -9.02 -5.43 8.26
C LEU A 86 -9.89 -6.69 8.16
N LEU A 87 -10.74 -6.92 9.17
CA LEU A 87 -11.63 -8.06 9.21
C LEU A 87 -13.09 -7.62 9.08
N ASN A 88 -13.91 -8.44 8.44
CA ASN A 88 -15.36 -8.29 8.49
C ASN A 88 -15.94 -8.88 9.79
N ASP A 89 -17.24 -8.68 10.02
CA ASP A 89 -17.96 -9.14 11.22
C ASP A 89 -17.92 -10.66 11.47
N ARG A 90 -17.51 -11.46 10.47
CA ARG A 90 -17.37 -12.92 10.58
C ARG A 90 -15.91 -13.34 10.81
N GLY A 91 -14.99 -12.40 10.98
CA GLY A 91 -13.55 -12.64 11.12
C GLY A 91 -12.85 -13.00 9.81
N GLY A 92 -13.50 -12.80 8.66
CA GLY A 92 -12.85 -12.98 7.36
C GLY A 92 -12.00 -11.76 7.01
N VAL A 93 -10.83 -11.99 6.40
CA VAL A 93 -9.94 -10.91 5.94
C VAL A 93 -10.57 -10.17 4.77
N VAL A 94 -10.67 -8.85 4.90
CA VAL A 94 -11.15 -7.92 3.86
C VAL A 94 -9.96 -7.36 3.10
N ASP A 95 -8.96 -6.84 3.81
CA ASP A 95 -7.73 -6.32 3.23
C ASP A 95 -6.57 -6.48 4.20
N ASP A 96 -5.37 -6.43 3.66
CA ASP A 96 -4.14 -6.32 4.43
C ASP A 96 -3.59 -4.90 4.40
N ILE A 97 -3.11 -4.48 5.56
CA ILE A 97 -2.91 -3.07 5.88
C ILE A 97 -1.54 -2.89 6.51
N ILE A 98 -0.85 -1.82 6.14
CA ILE A 98 0.33 -1.34 6.85
C ILE A 98 -0.03 -0.02 7.54
N VAL A 99 0.05 0.00 8.86
CA VAL A 99 -0.13 1.22 9.65
C VAL A 99 1.24 1.78 10.02
N TRP A 100 1.50 3.02 9.65
CA TRP A 100 2.67 3.80 10.08
C TRP A 100 2.25 4.72 11.21
N TRP A 101 2.90 4.58 12.37
CA TRP A 101 2.70 5.50 13.48
C TRP A 101 3.69 6.65 13.34
N LEU A 102 3.24 7.86 13.06
CA LEU A 102 4.12 9.01 12.82
C LEU A 102 4.44 9.78 14.10
N GLY A 103 3.50 9.84 15.04
CA GLY A 103 3.61 10.61 16.27
C GLY A 103 2.36 10.54 17.12
N GLU A 104 2.31 11.35 18.19
CA GLU A 104 1.12 11.49 19.01
C GLU A 104 -0.09 11.84 18.13
N ASP A 105 -1.10 10.98 18.17
CA ASP A 105 -2.35 11.14 17.41
C ASP A 105 -2.16 11.34 15.89
N ASP A 106 -1.14 10.74 15.27
CA ASP A 106 -0.89 10.83 13.82
C ASP A 106 -0.42 9.50 13.24
N LEU A 107 -1.29 8.88 12.42
CA LEU A 107 -1.04 7.60 11.78
C LEU A 107 -1.36 7.66 10.27
N ILE A 108 -0.61 6.90 9.48
CA ILE A 108 -0.94 6.62 8.08
C ILE A 108 -1.34 5.16 7.95
N VAL A 109 -2.52 4.93 7.39
CA VAL A 109 -3.03 3.62 7.01
C VAL A 109 -2.82 3.45 5.51
N ALA A 110 -2.00 2.50 5.10
CA ALA A 110 -1.77 2.16 3.70
C ALA A 110 -2.45 0.83 3.36
N GLN A 111 -3.26 0.83 2.30
CA GLN A 111 -3.97 -0.34 1.79
C GLN A 111 -3.14 -1.00 0.69
N CYS A 112 -3.17 -2.33 0.64
CA CYS A 112 -2.42 -3.09 -0.35
C CYS A 112 -3.25 -3.46 -1.60
N SER A 113 -4.58 -3.49 -1.52
CA SER A 113 -5.40 -3.98 -2.64
C SER A 113 -6.66 -3.18 -2.98
N SER A 114 -7.32 -2.52 -2.01
CA SER A 114 -8.72 -2.09 -2.15
C SER A 114 -8.97 -0.58 -2.33
N CYS A 115 -8.04 0.17 -2.95
CA CYS A 115 -8.12 1.64 -3.05
C CYS A 115 -9.38 2.23 -3.75
N HIS A 116 -10.21 1.41 -4.40
CA HIS A 116 -11.42 1.81 -5.14
C HIS A 116 -12.71 1.14 -4.66
N GLU A 117 -12.64 0.31 -3.62
CA GLU A 117 -13.83 -0.34 -3.04
C GLU A 117 -14.18 0.40 -1.74
N ASP A 118 -15.43 0.84 -1.61
CA ASP A 118 -15.91 1.50 -0.39
C ASP A 118 -15.74 0.55 0.82
N ILE A 119 -14.88 0.93 1.77
CA ILE A 119 -14.66 0.24 3.05
C ILE A 119 -15.70 0.71 4.07
#